data_AF-A0A5N5USZ8-F1
#
_entry.id   AF-A0A5N5USZ8-F1
#
_cell.length_a   1.000
_cell.length_b   1.000
_cell.length_c   1.000
_cell.angle_alpha   90.00
_cell.angle_beta   90.00
_cell.angle_gamma   90.00
#
_symmetry.space_group_name_H-M   'P 1'
#
loop_
_entity.id
_entity.type
_entity.pdbx_description
1 polymer ?
#
loop_
_entity_poly.entity_id
_entity_poly.type
_entity_poly.pdbx_seq_one_letter_code
_entity_poly.pdbx_strand_id
1 'polypeptide(L)'
;MRRWGAVYILVLLFVGSWLGQFFTQMAEFTSTQQQHGQPFVWGEYLHDFFASTFENWQSEWLQLIFQAILLLGAKHWLFKVDAEDLERIEAKIDRITERLTPAPPPH
;
A
#
# COMPACT_ATOMS: atom_id res chain seq x y z
N MET A 1 19.74 -13.86 -21.71
CA MET A 1 18.49 -13.22 -22.18
C MET A 1 17.29 -13.41 -21.23
N ARG A 2 17.02 -14.60 -20.65
CA ARG A 2 15.77 -14.91 -19.90
C ARG A 2 15.55 -14.22 -18.53
N ARG A 3 16.55 -13.55 -17.94
CA ARG A 3 16.42 -12.93 -16.58
C ARG A 3 15.63 -11.61 -16.55
N TRP A 4 15.48 -10.93 -17.68
CA TRP A 4 14.88 -9.59 -17.74
C TRP A 4 13.56 -9.53 -18.52
N GLY A 5 13.05 -10.68 -19.00
CA GLY A 5 11.84 -10.74 -19.82
C GLY A 5 10.63 -10.09 -19.13
N ALA A 6 10.43 -10.37 -17.84
CA ALA A 6 9.37 -9.75 -17.05
C ALA A 6 9.52 -8.23 -16.94
N VAL A 7 10.75 -7.72 -16.79
CA VAL A 7 11.01 -6.28 -16.72
C VAL A 7 10.62 -5.60 -18.03
N TYR A 8 11.01 -6.17 -19.18
CA TYR A 8 10.64 -5.61 -20.48
C TYR A 8 9.13 -5.61 -20.70
N ILE A 9 8.45 -6.69 -20.33
CA ILE A 9 6.98 -6.76 -20.42
C ILE A 9 6.34 -5.70 -19.51
N LEU A 10 6.80 -5.55 -18.27
CA LEU A 10 6.27 -4.56 -17.33
C LEU A 10 6.50 -3.13 -17.82
N VAL A 11 7.69 -2.83 -18.36
CA VAL A 11 7.98 -1.52 -18.96
C VAL A 11 7.07 -1.26 -20.16
N LEU A 12 6.86 -2.26 -21.01
CA LEU A 12 5.97 -2.13 -22.17
C LEU A 12 4.52 -1.89 -21.74
N LEU A 13 4.03 -2.64 -20.75
CA LEU A 13 2.69 -2.45 -20.20
C LEU A 13 2.55 -1.07 -19.54
N PHE A 14 3.55 -0.64 -18.78
CA PHE A 14 3.58 0.67 -18.12
C PHE A 14 3.56 1.82 -19.13
N VAL A 15 4.42 1.78 -20.15
CA VAL A 15 4.43 2.79 -21.22
C VAL A 15 3.12 2.76 -22.00
N GLY A 16 2.59 1.57 -22.29
CA GLY A 16 1.29 1.40 -22.94
C GLY A 16 0.15 2.03 -22.13
N SER A 17 0.08 1.79 -20.82
CA SER A 17 -0.93 2.39 -19.96
C SER A 17 -0.77 3.90 -19.82
N TRP A 18 0.47 4.39 -19.71
CA TRP A 18 0.76 5.82 -19.60
C TRP A 18 0.40 6.58 -20.88
N LEU A 19 0.67 5.99 -22.05
CA LEU A 19 0.20 6.51 -23.33
C LEU A 19 -1.33 6.47 -23.43
N GLY A 20 -1.96 5.39 -22.96
CA GLY A 20 -3.42 5.32 -22.85
C GLY A 20 -4.00 6.49 -22.05
N GLN A 21 -3.45 6.74 -20.86
CA GLN A 21 -3.82 7.88 -20.01
C GLN A 21 -3.63 9.22 -20.74
N PHE A 22 -2.50 9.40 -21.43
CA PHE A 22 -2.21 10.59 -22.22
C PHE A 22 -3.32 10.84 -23.24
N PHE A 23 -3.61 9.87 -24.11
CA PHE A 23 -4.64 10.04 -25.15
C PHE A 23 -6.04 10.25 -24.58
N THR A 24 -6.40 9.56 -23.49
CA THR A 24 -7.70 9.75 -22.83
C THR A 24 -7.84 11.17 -22.26
N GLN A 25 -6.86 11.66 -21.50
CA GLN A 25 -6.89 13.03 -20.99
C GLN A 25 -6.85 14.07 -22.11
N MET A 26 -6.13 13.81 -23.20
CA MET A 26 -6.08 14.72 -24.34
C MET A 26 -7.46 14.85 -25.00
N ALA A 27 -8.20 13.75 -25.12
CA ALA A 27 -9.56 13.75 -25.64
C ALA A 27 -10.50 14.55 -24.73
N GLU A 28 -10.41 14.36 -23.42
CA GLU A 28 -11.19 15.12 -22.42
C GLU A 28 -10.85 16.61 -22.44
N PHE A 29 -9.57 16.96 -22.41
CA PHE A 29 -9.09 18.34 -22.48
C PHE A 29 -9.58 19.03 -23.75
N THR A 30 -9.46 18.36 -24.90
CA THR A 30 -9.91 18.88 -26.20
C THR A 30 -11.42 19.09 -26.21
N SER A 31 -12.19 18.16 -25.66
CA SER A 31 -13.65 18.30 -25.52
C SER A 31 -14.01 19.51 -24.67
N THR A 32 -13.34 19.70 -23.53
CA THR A 32 -13.55 20.84 -22.64
C THR A 32 -13.23 22.17 -23.31
N GLN A 33 -12.12 22.26 -24.06
CA GLN A 33 -11.77 23.49 -24.77
C GLN A 33 -12.80 23.81 -25.87
N GLN A 34 -13.27 22.80 -26.61
CA GLN A 34 -14.32 22.99 -27.62
C GLN A 34 -15.63 23.49 -27.01
N GLN A 35 -16.03 22.96 -25.85
CA GLN A 35 -17.23 23.42 -25.14
C GLN A 35 -17.13 24.89 -24.70
N HIS A 36 -15.92 25.36 -24.37
CA HIS A 36 -15.65 26.76 -24.01
C HIS A 36 -15.30 27.65 -25.21
N GLY A 37 -15.31 27.12 -26.44
CA GLY A 37 -14.92 27.86 -27.64
C GLY A 37 -13.43 28.28 -27.68
N GLN A 38 -12.59 27.60 -26.90
CA GLN A 38 -11.16 27.87 -26.79
C GLN A 38 -10.36 26.96 -27.75
N PRO A 39 -9.24 27.45 -28.30
CA PRO A 39 -8.34 26.60 -29.08
C PRO A 39 -7.58 25.62 -28.17
N PHE A 40 -7.14 24.50 -28.74
CA PHE A 40 -6.27 23.57 -28.02
C PHE A 40 -4.87 24.18 -27.82
N VAL A 41 -4.38 24.15 -26.57
CA VAL A 41 -3.06 24.66 -26.19
C VAL A 41 -2.22 23.54 -25.57
N TRP A 42 -1.14 23.14 -26.25
CA TRP A 42 -0.25 22.07 -25.80
C TRP A 42 0.37 22.31 -24.43
N GLY A 43 0.75 23.55 -24.12
CA GLY A 43 1.38 23.90 -22.85
C GLY A 43 0.48 23.64 -21.64
N GLU A 44 -0.79 24.03 -21.75
CA GLU A 44 -1.81 23.80 -20.72
C GLU A 44 -2.09 22.31 -20.57
N TYR A 45 -2.32 21.61 -21.68
CA TYR A 45 -2.56 20.18 -21.65
C TYR A 45 -1.40 19.39 -21.02
N LEU A 46 -0.15 19.68 -21.39
CA LEU A 46 1.01 19.00 -20.80
C LEU A 46 1.16 19.34 -19.32
N HIS A 47 0.92 20.59 -18.93
CA HIS A 47 0.92 20.99 -17.53
C HIS A 47 -0.09 20.18 -16.72
N ASP A 48 -1.35 20.10 -17.19
CA ASP A 48 -2.42 19.38 -16.50
C ASP A 48 -2.21 17.86 -16.50
N PHE A 49 -1.68 17.32 -17.60
CA PHE A 49 -1.31 15.91 -17.70
C PHE A 49 -0.22 15.52 -16.70
N PHE A 50 0.85 16.31 -16.61
CA PHE A 50 1.89 16.05 -15.63
C PHE A 50 1.41 16.31 -14.21
N ALA A 51 0.65 17.38 -13.96
CA ALA A 51 0.07 17.68 -12.65
C ALA A 51 -0.79 16.50 -12.16
N SER A 52 -1.75 16.06 -12.96
CA SER A 52 -2.61 14.91 -12.62
C SER A 52 -1.82 13.61 -12.44
N THR A 53 -0.79 13.37 -13.26
CA THR A 53 0.10 12.21 -13.10
C THR A 53 0.86 12.26 -11.78
N PHE A 54 1.43 13.42 -11.42
CA PHE A 54 2.16 13.60 -10.18
C PHE A 54 1.26 13.58 -8.95
N GLU A 55 0.04 14.13 -9.03
CA GLU A 55 -0.96 14.05 -7.96
C GLU A 55 -1.39 12.61 -7.71
N ASN A 56 -1.67 11.84 -8.76
CA ASN A 56 -1.96 10.41 -8.63
C ASN A 56 -0.80 9.69 -7.94
N TRP A 57 0.43 9.88 -8.41
CA TRP A 57 1.61 9.28 -7.78
C TRP A 57 1.77 9.71 -6.32
N GLN A 58 1.61 10.99 -6.02
CA GLN A 58 1.69 11.51 -4.66
C GLN A 58 0.66 10.83 -3.75
N SER A 59 -0.58 10.69 -4.20
CA SER A 59 -1.65 10.05 -3.43
C SER A 59 -1.38 8.56 -3.19
N GLU A 60 -0.86 7.84 -4.19
CA GLU A 60 -0.47 6.44 -4.06
C GLU A 60 0.69 6.29 -3.06
N TRP A 61 1.71 7.14 -3.11
CA TRP A 61 2.79 7.13 -2.13
C TRP A 61 2.30 7.40 -0.72
N LEU A 62 1.41 8.39 -0.56
CA LEU A 62 0.80 8.69 0.74
C LEU A 62 -0.01 7.50 1.26
N GLN A 63 -0.78 6.84 0.39
CA GLN A 63 -1.52 5.64 0.72
C GLN A 63 -0.58 4.50 1.16
N LEU A 64 0.51 4.26 0.43
CA LEU A 64 1.50 3.23 0.77
C LEU A 64 2.16 3.52 2.12
N ILE A 65 2.52 4.77 2.40
CA ILE A 65 3.07 5.19 3.69
C ILE A 65 2.05 4.95 4.80
N PHE A 66 0.81 5.39 4.60
CA PHE A 66 -0.25 5.22 5.59
C PHE A 66 -0.54 3.73 5.85
N GLN A 67 -0.62 2.92 4.80
CA GLN A 67 -0.78 1.48 4.90
C GLN A 67 0.41 0.83 5.63
N ALA A 68 1.64 1.24 5.34
CA ALA A 68 2.82 0.75 6.04
C ALA A 68 2.77 1.11 7.53
N ILE A 69 2.40 2.34 7.89
CA ILE A 69 2.23 2.77 9.29
C ILE A 69 1.14 1.94 9.97
N LEU A 70 -0.01 1.76 9.33
CA LEU A 70 -1.09 0.94 9.87
C LEU A 70 -0.67 -0.52 10.08
N LEU A 71 0.03 -1.12 9.11
CA LEU A 71 0.51 -2.49 9.22
C LEU A 71 1.56 -2.63 10.31
N LEU A 72 2.50 -1.69 10.42
CA LEU A 72 3.52 -1.69 11.48
C LEU A 72 2.90 -1.46 12.86
N GLY A 73 1.93 -0.55 12.97
CA GLY A 73 1.19 -0.28 14.21
C GLY A 73 0.34 -1.48 14.63
N ALA A 74 -0.42 -2.06 13.70
CA ALA A 74 -1.21 -3.28 13.93
C ALA A 74 -0.31 -4.44 14.34
N LYS A 75 0.82 -4.62 13.65
CA LYS A 75 1.84 -5.61 14.00
C LYS A 75 2.33 -5.40 15.44
N HIS A 76 2.71 -4.18 15.81
CA HIS A 76 3.21 -3.87 17.15
C HIS A 76 2.15 -4.13 18.24
N TRP A 77 0.91 -3.70 18.01
CA TRP A 77 -0.20 -3.93 18.92
C TRP A 77 -0.53 -5.42 19.04
N LEU A 78 -0.59 -6.14 17.91
CA LEU A 78 -0.86 -7.56 17.87
C LEU A 78 0.22 -8.38 18.59
N PHE A 79 1.51 -8.09 18.39
CA PHE A 79 2.59 -8.77 19.13
C PHE A 79 2.55 -8.48 20.63
N LYS A 80 2.12 -7.29 21.03
CA LYS A 80 1.92 -6.99 22.45
C LYS A 80 0.78 -7.82 23.04
N VAL A 81 -0.35 -7.91 22.34
CA VAL A 81 -1.50 -8.72 22.77
C VAL A 81 -1.13 -10.21 22.81
N ASP A 82 -0.40 -10.70 21.81
CA ASP A 82 0.07 -12.10 21.74
C ASP A 82 0.98 -12.46 22.92
N ALA A 83 1.88 -11.56 23.32
CA ALA A 83 2.73 -11.76 24.50
C ALA A 83 1.92 -11.81 25.81
N GLU A 84 0.95 -10.90 25.99
CA GLU A 84 0.09 -10.88 27.19
C GLU A 84 -0.80 -12.13 27.28
N ASP A 85 -1.32 -12.62 26.15
CA ASP A 85 -2.13 -13.84 26.11
C ASP A 85 -1.29 -15.10 26.39
N LEU A 86 -0.05 -15.16 25.90
CA LEU A 86 0.88 -16.26 26.19
C LEU A 86 1.21 -16.34 27.69
N GLU A 87 1.55 -15.21 28.31
CA GLU A 87 1.84 -15.12 29.75
C GLU A 87 0.63 -15.57 30.59
N ARG A 88 -0.59 -15.17 30.18
CA ARG A 88 -1.83 -15.61 30.83
C ARG A 88 -2.07 -17.11 30.71
N ILE A 89 -1.74 -17.72 29.56
CA ILE A 89 -1.89 -19.17 29.36
C ILE A 89 -0.89 -19.93 30.22
N GLU A 90 0.38 -19.51 30.23
CA GLU A 90 1.44 -20.08 31.07
C GLU A 90 1.04 -20.08 32.55
N ALA A 91 0.59 -18.93 33.06
CA ALA A 91 0.12 -18.81 34.44
C ALA A 91 -1.07 -19.73 34.79
N LYS A 92 -1.93 -20.10 33.83
CA LYS A 92 -3.01 -21.06 34.04
C LYS A 92 -2.49 -22.51 34.09
N ILE A 93 -1.53 -22.84 33.23
CA ILE A 93 -0.90 -24.17 33.18
C ILE A 93 -0.15 -24.43 34.49
N ASP A 94 0.60 -23.44 34.99
CA ASP A 94 1.33 -23.56 36.26
C ASP A 94 0.40 -23.84 37.45
N ARG A 95 -0.72 -23.12 37.53
CA ARG A 95 -1.74 -23.34 38.57
C ARG A 95 -2.35 -24.75 38.54
N ILE A 96 -2.52 -25.33 37.35
CA ILE A 96 -3.02 -26.71 37.21
C ILE A 96 -1.92 -27.69 37.64
N THR A 97 -0.69 -27.44 37.22
CA THR A 97 0.48 -28.27 37.53
C THR A 97 0.75 -28.33 39.04
N GLU A 98 0.66 -27.19 39.73
CA GLU A 98 0.82 -27.07 41.19
C GLU A 98 -0.27 -27.85 41.95
N ARG A 99 -1.51 -27.86 41.43
CA ARG A 99 -2.61 -28.65 42.02
C ARG A 99 -2.43 -30.16 41.85
N LEU A 100 -1.83 -30.59 40.74
CA LEU A 100 -1.64 -32.02 40.42
C LEU A 100 -0.33 -32.58 41.01
N THR A 101 0.63 -31.71 41.30
CA THR A 101 1.94 -32.08 41.85
C THR A 101 2.18 -31.26 43.12
N PRO A 102 1.65 -31.68 44.29
CA PRO A 102 2.02 -31.04 45.54
C PRO A 102 3.53 -31.18 45.75
N ALA A 103 4.19 -30.09 46.16
CA ALA A 103 5.64 -30.02 46.32
C ALA A 103 6.19 -31.24 47.11
N PRO A 104 7.32 -31.83 46.70
CA PRO A 104 7.93 -32.93 47.45
C PRO A 104 8.19 -32.48 48.89
N PRO A 105 7.88 -33.31 49.91
CA PRO A 105 8.00 -32.92 51.30
C PRO A 105 9.45 -32.55 51.63
N PRO A 106 9.68 -31.54 52.48
CA PRO A 106 11.03 -31.15 52.88
C PRO A 106 11.70 -32.32 53.62
N HIS A 107 12.97 -32.57 53.28
CA HIS A 107 13.84 -33.55 53.92
C HIS A 107 14.11 -33.23 55.39
#